data_AF-F8A6K1-F1
#
_entry.id   AF-F8A6K1-F1
#
_cell.length_a   1.000
_cell.length_b   1.000
_cell.length_c   1.000
_cell.angle_alpha   90.00
_cell.angle_beta   90.00
_cell.angle_gamma   90.00
#
_symmetry.space_group_name_H-M   'P 1'
#
loop_
_entity.id
_entity.type
_entity.pdbx_description
1 polymer ?
#
loop_
_entity_poly.entity_id
_entity_poly.type
_entity_poly.pdbx_seq_one_letter_code
_entity_poly.pdbx_strand_id
1 'polypeptide(L)'
;MIFFGWGRNSKTHELSPHHVLVLTYAYFHVFWLFRITVPQGYGLATLSEYGWATRPMTPLEVDNGGYKELLSVSWWWRWGLLVGLAGVVLLVIASSLTGS
;
A
#
# COMPACT_ATOMS: atom_id res chain seq x y z
N MET A 1 -16.22 8.59 14.24
CA MET A 1 -16.98 7.42 13.74
C MET A 1 -15.96 6.38 13.31
N ILE A 2 -15.88 5.26 14.04
CA ILE A 2 -14.93 4.17 13.75
C ILE A 2 -15.46 3.44 12.51
N PHE A 3 -14.72 3.48 11.41
CA PHE A 3 -15.03 2.71 10.21
C PHE A 3 -13.93 1.68 10.06
N PHE A 4 -14.21 0.46 10.52
CA PHE A 4 -13.38 -0.69 10.25
C PHE A 4 -13.65 -1.18 8.84
N GLY A 5 -12.59 -1.46 8.08
CA GLY A 5 -12.73 -2.02 6.75
C GLY A 5 -11.45 -2.66 6.25
N TRP A 6 -11.62 -3.73 5.50
CA TRP A 6 -10.55 -4.35 4.71
C TRP A 6 -10.94 -4.37 3.24
N GLY A 7 -9.96 -4.47 2.37
CA GLY A 7 -10.22 -4.55 0.94
C GLY A 7 -8.97 -4.70 0.11
N ARG A 8 -9.19 -4.69 -1.20
CA ARG A 8 -8.14 -4.68 -2.21
C ARG A 8 -8.35 -3.45 -3.09
N ASN A 9 -7.25 -2.83 -3.50
CA ASN A 9 -7.28 -1.71 -4.41
C ASN A 9 -6.00 -1.72 -5.26
N SER A 10 -5.96 -0.89 -6.29
CA SER A 10 -4.83 -0.72 -7.18
C SER A 10 -4.44 0.75 -7.27
N LYS A 11 -3.15 1.01 -7.45
CA LYS A 11 -2.62 2.29 -7.92
C LYS A 11 -2.09 2.07 -9.32
N THR A 12 -2.12 3.11 -10.15
CA THR A 12 -1.58 3.07 -11.50
C THR A 12 -0.60 4.20 -11.72
N HIS A 13 0.34 4.00 -12.63
CA HIS A 13 1.29 5.02 -13.09
C HIS A 13 1.53 4.83 -14.58
N GLU A 14 1.38 5.88 -15.36
CA GLU A 14 1.62 5.83 -16.79
C GLU A 14 3.13 5.77 -17.07
N LEU A 15 3.59 4.76 -17.80
CA LEU A 15 4.99 4.63 -18.23
C LEU A 15 5.17 5.17 -19.66
N SER A 16 4.16 4.96 -20.50
CA SER A 16 4.08 5.47 -21.88
C SER A 16 2.60 5.47 -22.31
N PRO A 17 2.25 6.07 -23.48
CA PRO A 17 0.87 6.10 -23.96
C PRO A 17 0.22 4.72 -24.13
N HIS A 18 1.03 3.66 -24.24
CA HIS A 18 0.56 2.29 -24.40
C HIS A 18 0.85 1.40 -23.18
N HIS A 19 1.52 1.90 -22.14
CA HIS A 19 1.92 1.08 -21.00
C HIS A 19 1.65 1.79 -19.67
N VAL A 20 0.95 1.09 -18.78
CA VAL A 20 0.63 1.55 -17.44
C VAL A 20 1.13 0.52 -16.43
N LEU A 21 1.91 0.99 -15.47
CA LEU A 21 2.30 0.21 -14.30
C LEU A 21 1.12 0.15 -13.34
N VAL A 22 0.81 -1.04 -12.83
CA VAL A 22 -0.27 -1.27 -11.86
C VAL A 22 0.32 -1.89 -10.60
N LEU A 23 0.07 -1.26 -9.45
CA LEU A 23 0.41 -1.78 -8.13
C LEU A 23 -0.87 -2.23 -7.43
N THR A 24 -1.02 -3.53 -7.20
CA THR A 24 -2.14 -4.08 -6.43
C THR A 24 -1.75 -4.19 -4.95
N TYR A 25 -2.65 -3.82 -4.05
CA TYR A 25 -2.43 -3.92 -2.62
C TYR A 25 -3.71 -4.31 -1.87
N ALA A 26 -3.52 -5.03 -0.77
CA ALA A 26 -4.56 -5.28 0.22
C ALA A 26 -4.39 -4.29 1.37
N TYR A 27 -5.48 -3.98 2.08
CA TYR A 27 -5.41 -3.08 3.22
C TYR A 27 -6.41 -3.45 4.30
N PHE A 28 -6.09 -3.02 5.52
CA PHE A 28 -6.98 -3.01 6.66
C PHE A 28 -6.87 -1.66 7.37
N HIS A 29 -7.99 -1.09 7.82
CA HIS A 29 -8.01 0.16 8.57
C HIS A 29 -9.07 0.13 9.67
N VAL A 30 -8.79 0.84 10.76
CA VAL A 30 -9.73 1.08 11.88
C VAL A 30 -10.34 2.48 11.78
N PHE A 31 -9.57 3.41 11.22
CA PHE A 31 -9.96 4.77 10.84
C PHE A 31 -9.26 5.12 9.53
N TRP A 32 -9.76 6.13 8.80
CA TRP A 32 -9.17 6.52 7.51
C TRP A 32 -7.65 6.77 7.59
N LEU A 33 -7.15 7.28 8.71
CA LEU A 33 -5.74 7.60 8.94
C LEU A 33 -4.90 6.39 9.44
N PHE A 34 -5.52 5.45 10.15
CA PHE A 34 -4.86 4.30 10.75
C PHE A 34 -5.09 3.05 9.91
N ARG A 35 -4.21 2.88 8.94
CA ARG A 35 -4.23 1.78 7.97
C ARG A 35 -2.94 0.98 8.02
N ILE A 36 -3.07 -0.32 7.76
CA ILE A 36 -1.99 -1.19 7.32
C ILE A 36 -2.27 -1.57 5.87
N THR A 37 -1.27 -1.44 5.02
CA THR A 37 -1.40 -1.71 3.59
C THR A 37 -0.27 -2.63 3.16
N VAL A 38 -0.64 -3.75 2.54
CA VAL A 38 0.29 -4.79 2.09
C VAL A 38 0.28 -4.84 0.56
N PRO A 39 1.38 -4.42 -0.10
CA PRO A 39 1.56 -4.63 -1.54
C PRO A 39 1.44 -6.11 -1.88
N GLN A 40 0.66 -6.43 -2.92
CA GLN A 40 0.44 -7.80 -3.39
C GLN A 40 1.27 -8.12 -4.63
N GLY A 41 1.59 -7.11 -5.43
CA GLY A 41 2.41 -7.27 -6.61
C GLY A 41 2.25 -6.15 -7.61
N TYR A 42 3.14 -6.14 -8.59
CA TYR A 42 3.10 -5.24 -9.74
C TYR A 42 2.61 -5.98 -10.97
N GLY A 43 1.93 -5.26 -11.85
CA GLY A 43 1.53 -5.71 -13.17
C GLY A 43 1.80 -4.63 -14.20
N LEU A 44 2.01 -5.05 -15.44
CA LEU A 44 2.10 -4.17 -16.58
C LEU A 44 0.81 -4.29 -17.38
N ALA A 45 0.10 -3.17 -17.53
CA ALA A 45 -1.04 -3.05 -18.41
C ALA A 45 -0.56 -2.46 -19.75
N THR A 46 -0.80 -3.19 -20.84
CA THR A 46 -0.46 -2.78 -22.20
C THR A 46 -1.75 -2.53 -22.98
N LEU A 47 -1.82 -1.38 -23.65
CA LEU A 47 -2.94 -1.04 -24.53
C LEU A 47 -2.81 -1.81 -25.85
N SER A 48 -3.79 -2.65 -26.14
CA SER A 48 -3.93 -3.40 -27.39
C SER A 48 -5.13 -2.89 -28.19
N GLU A 49 -5.28 -3.36 -29.44
CA GLU A 49 -6.44 -3.07 -30.28
C GLU A 49 -7.78 -3.52 -29.66
N TYR A 50 -7.75 -4.50 -28.75
CA TYR A 50 -8.91 -5.02 -28.03
C TYR A 50 -9.09 -4.45 -26.62
N GLY A 51 -8.23 -3.49 -26.21
CA GLY A 51 -8.25 -2.88 -24.88
C GLY A 51 -7.02 -3.21 -24.03
N TRP A 52 -7.14 -3.07 -22.72
CA TRP A 52 -6.02 -3.25 -21.79
C TRP A 52 -5.76 -4.72 -21.47
N ALA A 53 -4.61 -5.22 -21.90
CA ALA A 53 -4.09 -6.52 -21.47
C ALA A 53 -3.21 -6.31 -20.23
N THR A 54 -3.43 -7.09 -19.17
CA THR A 54 -2.61 -7.02 -17.94
C THR A 54 -1.80 -8.30 -17.77
N ARG A 55 -0.51 -8.14 -17.45
CA ARG A 55 0.34 -9.25 -17.05
C ARG A 55 0.98 -8.98 -15.68
N PRO A 56 1.15 -10.00 -14.82
CA PRO A 56 1.95 -9.85 -13.62
C PRO A 56 3.42 -9.61 -13.98
N MET A 57 4.12 -8.85 -13.14
CA MET A 57 5.57 -8.64 -13.25
C MET A 57 6.28 -9.47 -12.18
N THR A 58 7.42 -10.04 -12.58
CA THR A 58 8.30 -10.74 -11.65
C THR A 58 9.02 -9.74 -10.73
N PRO A 59 9.44 -10.15 -9.52
CA PRO A 59 10.21 -9.28 -8.64
C PRO A 59 11.47 -8.71 -9.29
N LEU A 60 12.14 -9.51 -10.13
CA LEU A 60 13.36 -9.10 -10.84
C LEU A 60 13.08 -7.99 -11.88
N GLU A 61 11.99 -8.10 -12.65
CA GLU A 61 11.57 -7.04 -13.58
C GLU A 61 11.22 -5.74 -12.83
N VAL A 62 10.56 -5.88 -11.67
CA VAL A 62 10.17 -4.75 -10.82
C VAL A 62 11.40 -4.01 -10.31
N ASP A 63 12.41 -4.75 -9.84
CA ASP A 63 13.62 -4.20 -9.24
C ASP A 63 14.55 -3.61 -10.29
N ASN A 64 14.80 -4.34 -11.39
CA ASN A 64 15.67 -3.85 -12.47
C ASN A 64 15.10 -2.62 -13.19
N GLY A 65 13.77 -2.50 -13.25
CA GLY A 65 13.11 -1.35 -13.87
C GLY A 65 12.88 -0.15 -12.94
N GLY A 66 13.31 -0.22 -11.68
CA GLY A 66 13.11 0.87 -10.70
C GLY A 66 11.64 1.17 -10.39
N TYR A 67 10.72 0.24 -10.69
CA TYR A 67 9.27 0.50 -10.64
C TYR A 67 8.73 0.71 -9.21
N LYS A 68 9.47 0.26 -8.19
CA LYS A 68 9.18 0.55 -6.78
C LYS A 68 9.32 2.03 -6.43
N GLU A 69 10.20 2.76 -7.11
CA GLU A 69 10.40 4.20 -6.88
C GLU A 69 9.28 5.02 -7.55
N LEU A 70 8.85 4.58 -8.73
CA LEU A 70 7.78 5.23 -9.49
C LEU A 70 6.40 5.04 -8.86
N LEU A 71 6.11 3.83 -8.38
CA LEU A 71 4.80 3.50 -7.85
C LEU A 71 4.92 2.66 -6.59
N SER A 72 4.65 3.26 -5.44
CA SER A 72 4.63 2.55 -4.17
C SER A 72 3.49 2.99 -3.26
N VAL A 73 3.24 2.16 -2.25
CA VAL A 73 2.42 2.55 -1.10
C VAL A 73 3.29 3.39 -0.18
N SER A 74 2.83 4.60 0.18
CA SER A 74 3.58 5.47 1.08
C SER A 74 3.79 4.81 2.44
N TRP A 75 4.87 5.21 3.11
CA TRP A 75 5.26 4.68 4.42
C TRP A 75 4.12 4.74 5.45
N TRP A 76 3.45 5.89 5.56
CA TRP A 76 2.34 6.07 6.50
C TRP A 76 1.16 5.13 6.19
N TRP A 77 0.82 4.92 4.92
CA TRP A 77 -0.27 4.00 4.57
C TRP A 77 0.10 2.53 4.82
N ARG A 78 1.39 2.18 4.77
CA ARG A 78 1.87 0.84 5.12
C ARG A 78 1.79 0.59 6.61
N TRP A 79 2.17 1.56 7.44
CA TRP A 79 2.46 1.32 8.86
C TRP A 79 1.68 2.18 9.85
N GLY A 80 0.84 3.10 9.37
CA GLY A 80 0.15 4.08 10.21
C GLY A 80 -0.63 3.44 11.35
N LEU A 81 -1.28 2.29 11.09
CA LEU A 81 -1.96 1.53 12.14
C LEU A 81 -1.00 0.99 13.22
N LEU A 82 0.16 0.45 12.83
CA LEU A 82 1.14 -0.06 13.79
C LEU A 82 1.78 1.07 14.60
N VAL A 83 2.08 2.20 13.95
CA VAL A 83 2.61 3.39 14.64
C VAL A 83 1.58 3.92 15.65
N GLY A 84 0.30 3.98 15.27
CA GLY A 84 -0.78 4.35 16.18
C GLY A 84 -0.89 3.39 17.37
N LEU A 85 -0.84 2.08 17.11
CA LEU A 85 -0.88 1.06 18.16
C LEU A 85 0.31 1.16 19.13
N ALA A 86 1.51 1.37 18.61
CA ALA A 86 2.71 1.57 19.42
C ALA A 86 2.58 2.82 20.32
N GLY A 87 2.03 3.92 19.78
CA GLY A 87 1.76 5.13 20.57
C GLY A 87 0.79 4.88 21.73
N VAL A 88 -0.29 4.12 21.49
CA VAL A 88 -1.23 3.74 22.56
C VAL A 88 -0.56 2.89 23.63
N VAL A 89 0.25 1.90 23.25
CA VAL A 89 0.98 1.05 24.20
C VAL A 89 1.93 1.87 25.06
N LEU A 90 2.69 2.78 24.46
CA LEU A 90 3.62 3.65 25.20
C LEU A 90 2.89 4.57 26.18
N LEU A 91 1.73 5.12 25.81
CA LEU A 91 0.92 5.94 26.71
C LEU A 91 0.44 5.13 27.92
N VAL A 92 -0.05 3.90 27.71
CA VAL A 92 -0.50 3.03 28.80
C VAL A 92 0.65 2.71 29.76
N ILE A 93 1.84 2.40 29.23
CA ILE A 93 3.04 2.15 30.04
C ILE A 93 3.42 3.40 30.83
N ALA A 94 3.50 4.56 30.18
CA ALA A 94 3.86 5.81 30.83
C ALA A 94 2.88 6.18 31.96
N SER A 95 1.57 6.07 31.71
CA SER A 95 0.54 6.31 32.74
C SER A 95 0.68 5.37 33.93
N SER A 96 1.04 4.11 33.68
CA SER A 96 1.26 3.11 34.74
C SER A 96 2.50 3.42 35.60
N LEU A 97 3.53 4.03 35.00
CA LEU A 97 4.76 4.42 35.69
C LEU A 97 4.63 5.73 36.47
N THR A 98 3.76 6.64 36.03
CA THR A 98 3.49 7.91 36.74
C THR A 98 2.41 7.81 37.82
N GLY A 99 1.64 6.71 37.82
CA GLY A 99 0.58 6.44 38.79
C GLY A 99 1.02 5.64 40.02
N SER A 100 2.32 5.32 40.14
CA SER A 100 2.97 4.74 41.34
C SER A 100 3.73 5.80 42.11
#